data_AF-A0AA42L5F5-F1
#
_entry.id   AF-A0AA42L5F5-F1
#
_cell.length_a   1.000
_cell.length_b   1.000
_cell.length_c   1.000
_cell.angle_alpha   90.00
_cell.angle_beta   90.00
_cell.angle_gamma   90.00
#
_symmetry.space_group_name_H-M   'P 1'
#
loop_
_entity.id
_entity.type
_entity.pdbx_description
1 polymer ?
#
loop_
_entity_poly.entity_id
_entity_poly.type
_entity_poly.pdbx_seq_one_letter_code
_entity_poly.pdbx_strand_id
1 'polypeptide(L)'
;MTPAKQEALMQGQTGIAKKVFECVPIAEAWSSFQVMTALRNITGSTPDARIVSGCLTSLADAGLIKKTGRDAYQRIPVEQKQKTKEPQMAAAATKTEPQVEAKTVASPLEMLGELASEIAAAGDGLKRLAKRAEDVALMVEQDREANAKSLDGYRQLKSLLKSLQGEAE
;
A
#
# COMPACT_ATOMS: atom_id res chain seq x y z
N MET A 1 21.54 0.72 -21.06
CA MET A 1 20.15 1.04 -21.46
C MET A 1 20.03 2.57 -21.58
N THR A 2 19.30 3.13 -22.55
CA THR A 2 19.07 4.59 -22.62
C THR A 2 17.87 4.98 -21.74
N PRO A 3 17.84 6.19 -21.14
CA PRO A 3 16.76 6.61 -20.24
C PRO A 3 15.39 6.63 -20.94
N ALA A 4 15.34 7.13 -22.18
CA ALA A 4 14.11 7.15 -22.98
C ALA A 4 13.57 5.73 -23.28
N LYS A 5 14.48 4.75 -23.49
CA LYS A 5 14.08 3.35 -23.70
C LYS A 5 13.57 2.72 -22.41
N GLN A 6 14.12 3.09 -21.25
CA GLN A 6 13.60 2.64 -19.96
C GLN A 6 12.21 3.17 -19.69
N GLU A 7 11.98 4.45 -19.92
CA GLU A 7 10.68 5.06 -19.66
C GLU A 7 9.59 4.45 -20.54
N ALA A 8 9.86 4.25 -21.83
CA ALA A 8 8.94 3.58 -22.74
C ALA A 8 8.63 2.13 -22.28
N LEU A 9 9.64 1.38 -21.86
CA LEU A 9 9.45 0.02 -21.34
C LEU A 9 8.68 0.01 -20.01
N MET A 10 8.93 0.99 -19.13
CA MET A 10 8.19 1.16 -17.88
C MET A 10 6.74 1.54 -18.11
N GLN A 11 6.42 2.37 -19.11
CA GLN A 11 5.04 2.72 -19.45
C GLN A 11 4.20 1.50 -19.84
N GLY A 12 4.81 0.51 -20.50
CA GLY A 12 4.17 -0.76 -20.87
C GLY A 12 3.97 -1.76 -19.72
N GLN A 13 4.47 -1.47 -18.51
CA GLN A 13 4.34 -2.36 -17.34
C GLN A 13 3.11 -2.06 -16.49
N THR A 14 2.61 -3.10 -15.82
CA THR A 14 1.48 -2.99 -14.88
C THR A 14 1.88 -2.20 -13.63
N GLY A 15 0.88 -1.66 -12.91
CA GLY A 15 1.12 -0.91 -11.67
C GLY A 15 1.88 -1.71 -10.61
N ILE A 16 1.60 -3.01 -10.48
CA ILE A 16 2.32 -3.90 -9.56
C ILE A 16 3.77 -4.14 -10.02
N ALA A 17 4.02 -4.32 -11.33
CA ALA A 17 5.36 -4.52 -11.86
C ALA A 17 6.25 -3.27 -11.70
N LYS A 18 5.68 -2.07 -11.84
CA LYS A 18 6.40 -0.81 -11.56
C LYS A 18 6.88 -0.74 -10.11
N LYS A 19 6.01 -1.09 -9.14
CA LYS A 19 6.38 -1.15 -7.72
C LYS A 19 7.43 -2.23 -7.43
N VAL A 20 7.30 -3.40 -8.05
CA VAL A 20 8.30 -4.48 -7.94
C VAL A 20 9.66 -3.98 -8.46
N PHE A 21 9.70 -3.29 -9.60
CA PHE A 21 10.92 -2.72 -10.17
C PHE A 21 11.59 -1.70 -9.22
N GLU A 22 10.80 -0.86 -8.54
CA GLU A 22 11.30 0.08 -7.53
C GLU A 22 11.95 -0.60 -6.32
N CYS A 23 11.54 -1.83 -6.00
CA CYS A 23 12.06 -2.61 -4.88
C CYS A 23 13.34 -3.41 -5.19
N VAL A 24 13.60 -3.73 -6.47
CA VAL A 24 14.79 -4.51 -6.86
C VAL A 24 16.03 -3.63 -6.76
N PRO A 25 17.13 -3.96 -6.07
CA PRO A 25 18.33 -3.10 -6.02
C PRO A 25 19.08 -2.97 -7.36
N ILE A 26 19.84 -1.88 -7.51
CA ILE A 26 20.77 -1.67 -8.64
C ILE A 26 22.16 -2.24 -8.33
N ALA A 27 22.61 -2.17 -7.08
CA ALA A 27 23.99 -2.51 -6.69
C ALA A 27 24.25 -4.01 -6.50
N GLU A 28 23.28 -4.75 -5.96
CA GLU A 28 23.38 -6.18 -5.63
C GLU A 28 22.22 -6.95 -6.27
N ALA A 29 22.34 -8.26 -6.44
CA ALA A 29 21.23 -9.10 -6.88
C ALA A 29 20.44 -9.62 -5.68
N TRP A 30 19.11 -9.46 -5.71
CA TRP A 30 18.21 -9.93 -4.65
C TRP A 30 17.35 -11.10 -5.09
N SER A 31 17.02 -11.97 -4.13
CA SER A 31 16.06 -13.04 -4.34
C SER A 31 14.63 -12.53 -4.45
N SER A 32 13.76 -13.34 -5.04
CA SER A 32 12.32 -13.02 -5.13
C SER A 32 11.71 -12.75 -3.75
N PHE A 33 12.16 -13.50 -2.73
CA PHE A 33 11.74 -13.34 -1.35
C PHE A 33 12.19 -12.01 -0.72
N GLN A 34 13.41 -11.56 -1.00
CA GLN A 34 13.91 -10.27 -0.52
C GLN A 34 13.13 -9.11 -1.15
N VAL A 35 12.88 -9.17 -2.46
CA VAL A 35 12.07 -8.16 -3.17
C VAL A 35 10.64 -8.13 -2.62
N MET A 36 10.03 -9.30 -2.37
CA MET A 36 8.70 -9.40 -1.79
C MET A 36 8.64 -8.80 -0.37
N THR A 37 9.67 -9.03 0.44
CA THR A 37 9.76 -8.46 1.80
C THR A 37 9.89 -6.94 1.74
N ALA A 38 10.72 -6.41 0.84
CA ALA A 38 10.83 -4.98 0.63
C ALA A 38 9.51 -4.36 0.14
N LEU A 39 8.83 -5.02 -0.79
CA LEU A 39 7.53 -4.58 -1.32
C LEU A 39 6.45 -4.56 -0.23
N ARG A 40 6.45 -5.55 0.68
CA ARG A 40 5.57 -5.58 1.86
C ARG A 40 5.86 -4.41 2.80
N ASN A 41 7.13 -4.10 3.04
CA ASN A 41 7.51 -3.00 3.93
C ASN A 41 7.09 -1.64 3.38
N ILE A 42 7.09 -1.46 2.05
CA ILE A 42 6.70 -0.20 1.40
C ILE A 42 5.18 -0.08 1.27
N THR A 43 4.49 -1.16 0.91
CA THR A 43 3.05 -1.12 0.58
C THR A 43 2.15 -1.45 1.78
N GLY A 44 2.71 -2.00 2.87
CA GLY A 44 1.96 -2.49 4.03
C GLY A 44 1.12 -3.74 3.78
N SER A 45 1.10 -4.24 2.54
CA SER A 45 0.34 -5.43 2.10
C SER A 45 1.29 -6.48 1.53
N THR A 46 0.94 -7.76 1.68
CA THR A 46 1.73 -8.87 1.13
C THR A 46 1.13 -9.34 -0.20
N PRO A 47 1.67 -8.93 -1.35
CA PRO A 47 1.24 -9.47 -2.64
C PRO A 47 1.57 -10.96 -2.76
N ASP A 48 0.73 -11.71 -3.50
CA ASP A 48 0.93 -13.15 -3.73
C ASP A 48 2.31 -13.41 -4.38
N ALA A 49 3.06 -14.36 -3.82
CA ALA A 49 4.40 -14.70 -4.27
C ALA A 49 4.45 -15.07 -5.76
N ARG A 50 3.43 -15.74 -6.30
CA ARG A 50 3.33 -16.10 -7.72
C ARG A 50 3.22 -14.86 -8.60
N ILE A 51 2.51 -13.83 -8.14
CA ILE A 51 2.38 -12.56 -8.85
C ILE A 51 3.72 -11.83 -8.87
N VAL A 52 4.44 -11.78 -7.74
CA VAL A 52 5.76 -11.14 -7.66
C VAL A 52 6.76 -11.86 -8.57
N SER A 53 6.81 -13.20 -8.53
CA SER A 53 7.68 -13.99 -9.42
C SER A 53 7.34 -13.80 -10.90
N GLY A 54 6.05 -13.73 -11.25
CA GLY A 54 5.60 -13.42 -12.60
C GLY A 54 6.06 -12.03 -13.04
N CYS A 55 5.90 -11.02 -12.19
CA CYS A 55 6.36 -9.66 -12.47
C CYS A 55 7.89 -9.59 -12.66
N LEU A 56 8.67 -10.28 -11.81
CA LEU A 56 10.13 -10.34 -11.95
C LEU A 56 10.54 -11.00 -13.27
N THR A 57 9.81 -12.03 -13.71
CA THR A 57 10.06 -12.67 -15.01
C THR A 57 9.74 -11.71 -16.15
N SER A 58 8.56 -11.09 -16.14
CA SER A 58 8.17 -10.11 -17.17
C SER A 58 9.09 -8.88 -17.24
N LEU A 59 9.59 -8.41 -16.10
CA LEU A 59 10.56 -7.31 -16.04
C LEU A 59 11.93 -7.73 -16.57
N ALA A 60 12.32 -8.99 -16.38
CA ALA A 60 13.56 -9.53 -16.93
C ALA A 60 13.45 -9.70 -18.45
N ASP A 61 12.33 -10.22 -18.94
CA ASP A 61 12.03 -10.39 -20.36
C ASP A 61 11.96 -9.03 -21.08
N ALA A 62 11.40 -8.01 -20.41
CA ALA A 62 11.39 -6.63 -20.92
C ALA A 62 12.78 -5.96 -20.91
N GLY A 63 13.79 -6.59 -20.32
CA GLY A 63 15.14 -6.04 -20.22
C GLY A 63 15.25 -4.84 -19.28
N LEU A 64 14.37 -4.75 -18.27
CA LEU A 64 14.44 -3.74 -17.21
C LEU A 64 15.30 -4.21 -16.04
N ILE A 65 15.27 -5.51 -15.75
CA ILE A 65 16.09 -6.14 -14.73
C ILE A 65 16.88 -7.31 -15.33
N LYS A 66 18.02 -7.61 -14.73
CA LYS A 66 18.86 -8.75 -15.06
C LYS A 66 18.59 -9.88 -14.07
N LYS A 67 18.38 -11.08 -14.58
CA LYS A 67 18.33 -12.32 -13.78
C LYS A 67 19.73 -12.92 -13.72
N THR A 68 20.26 -13.06 -12.50
CA THR A 68 21.56 -13.67 -12.21
C THR A 68 21.30 -14.99 -11.48
N GLY A 69 21.54 -16.12 -12.14
CA GLY A 69 21.26 -17.45 -11.55
C GLY A 69 19.77 -17.83 -11.51
N ARG A 70 19.40 -18.72 -10.57
CA ARG A 70 18.04 -19.29 -10.51
C ARG A 70 17.01 -18.32 -9.88
N ASP A 71 17.39 -17.60 -8.83
CA ASP A 71 16.52 -16.68 -8.10
C ASP A 71 17.31 -15.48 -7.56
N ALA A 72 17.97 -14.73 -8.45
CA ALA A 72 18.52 -13.43 -8.09
C ALA A 72 18.28 -12.41 -9.21
N TYR A 73 17.88 -11.20 -8.84
CA TYR A 73 17.44 -10.14 -9.75
C TYR A 73 18.12 -8.83 -9.38
N GLN A 74 18.58 -8.10 -10.39
CA GLN A 74 19.28 -6.83 -10.23
C GLN A 74 18.78 -5.85 -11.30
N ARG A 75 18.56 -4.59 -10.97
CA ARG A 75 18.19 -3.57 -11.98
C ARG A 75 19.35 -3.34 -12.96
N ILE A 76 19.02 -3.17 -14.23
CA ILE A 76 20.03 -2.83 -15.24
C ILE A 76 20.34 -1.33 -15.10
N PRO A 77 21.62 -0.94 -14.95
CA PRO A 77 22.00 0.47 -14.92
C PRO A 77 21.63 1.16 -16.23
N VAL A 78 20.90 2.27 -16.13
CA VAL A 78 20.84 3.24 -17.21
C VAL A 78 22.15 4.00 -17.17
N GLU A 79 22.97 3.82 -18.19
CA GLU A 79 24.02 4.79 -18.49
C GLU A 79 23.30 6.10 -18.82
N GLN A 80 23.10 6.92 -17.80
CA GLN A 80 22.98 8.34 -18.06
C GLN A 80 24.30 8.69 -18.72
N LYS A 81 24.27 9.04 -20.01
CA LYS A 81 25.32 9.86 -20.58
C LYS A 81 25.32 11.15 -19.76
N GLN A 82 25.98 11.13 -18.60
CA GLN A 82 26.65 12.31 -18.10
C GLN A 82 27.49 12.73 -19.29
N LYS A 83 27.17 13.91 -19.85
CA LYS A 83 28.09 14.58 -20.76
C LYS A 83 29.43 14.55 -20.05
N THR A 84 30.34 13.72 -20.55
CA THR A 84 31.75 13.75 -20.23
C THR A 84 32.20 15.18 -20.49
N LYS A 85 32.27 16.00 -19.44
CA LYS A 85 33.15 17.16 -19.47
C LYS A 85 34.52 16.61 -19.15
N GLU A 86 35.35 16.58 -20.17
CA GLU A 86 36.77 16.28 -20.11
C GLU A 86 37.44 17.06 -18.95
N PRO A 87 38.46 16.50 -18.30
CA PRO A 87 39.22 17.22 -17.29
C PRO A 87 40.11 18.27 -17.97
N GLN A 88 39.69 19.53 -17.97
CA GLN A 88 40.59 20.66 -18.20
C GLN A 88 40.90 21.35 -16.87
N MET A 89 42.19 21.34 -16.54
CA MET A 89 42.77 22.06 -15.42
C MET A 89 42.61 23.58 -15.60
N ALA A 90 42.42 24.25 -14.46
CA ALA A 90 42.77 25.63 -14.14
C ALA A 90 42.16 26.78 -14.96
N ALA A 91 41.24 27.52 -14.33
CA ALA A 91 41.44 28.94 -14.01
C ALA A 91 40.25 29.49 -13.21
N ALA A 92 40.55 30.25 -12.16
CA ALA A 92 39.58 30.96 -11.35
C ALA A 92 38.94 32.12 -12.11
N ALA A 93 37.62 32.31 -11.98
CA ALA A 93 36.95 33.62 -11.94
C ALA A 93 35.47 33.48 -11.58
N THR A 94 35.03 34.44 -10.78
CA THR A 94 33.79 34.54 -10.00
C THR A 94 32.56 34.95 -10.82
N LYS A 95 31.36 34.69 -10.24
CA LYS A 95 30.00 35.23 -10.51
C LYS A 95 29.25 34.50 -11.65
N THR A 96 27.99 34.09 -11.56
CA THR A 96 26.83 34.51 -10.75
C THR A 96 25.84 33.34 -10.72
N GLU A 97 25.29 32.98 -9.56
CA GLU A 97 24.23 31.97 -9.42
C GLU A 97 22.86 32.60 -9.71
N PRO A 98 22.01 32.02 -10.57
CA PRO A 98 20.57 32.12 -10.39
C PRO A 98 20.15 31.11 -9.32
N GLN A 99 19.63 31.63 -8.20
CA GLN A 99 18.95 30.84 -7.18
C GLN A 99 17.86 29.99 -7.83
N VAL A 100 18.09 28.68 -7.89
CA VAL A 100 17.01 27.71 -7.99
C VAL A 100 16.60 27.44 -6.56
N GLU A 101 15.39 27.89 -6.20
CA GLU A 101 14.74 27.59 -4.94
C GLU A 101 14.80 26.08 -4.68
N ALA A 102 15.69 25.69 -3.78
CA ALA A 102 15.72 24.36 -3.23
C ALA A 102 14.40 24.15 -2.49
N LYS A 103 13.49 23.37 -3.06
CA LYS A 103 12.43 22.72 -2.28
C LYS A 103 13.15 22.00 -1.15
N THR A 104 12.95 22.48 0.07
CA THR A 104 13.45 21.88 1.29
C THR A 104 13.05 20.42 1.29
N VAL A 105 14.03 19.55 1.08
CA VAL A 105 13.87 18.11 1.28
C VAL A 105 13.65 17.97 2.78
N ALA A 106 12.44 17.57 3.19
CA ALA A 106 12.08 17.43 4.59
C ALA A 106 13.16 16.63 5.31
N SER A 107 13.61 17.11 6.47
CA SER A 107 14.64 16.43 7.24
C SER A 107 14.11 15.06 7.71
N PRO A 108 14.98 14.06 7.94
CA PRO A 108 14.55 12.77 8.49
C PRO A 108 13.76 12.89 9.80
N LEU A 109 14.01 13.95 10.58
CA LEU A 109 13.27 14.25 11.81
C LEU A 109 11.84 14.73 11.52
N GLU A 110 11.65 15.55 10.48
CA GLU A 110 10.33 16.00 10.04
C GLU A 110 9.51 14.82 9.49
N MET A 111 10.12 13.94 8.68
CA MET A 111 9.45 12.72 8.20
C MET A 111 9.04 11.79 9.36
N LEU A 112 9.87 11.68 10.40
CA LEU A 112 9.51 10.92 11.59
C LEU A 112 8.36 11.57 12.37
N GLY A 113 8.32 12.91 12.43
CA GLY A 113 7.23 13.67 13.02
C GLY A 113 5.90 13.46 12.27
N GLU A 114 5.93 13.47 10.95
CA GLU A 114 4.77 13.15 10.10
C GLU A 114 4.29 11.72 10.36
N LEU A 115 5.19 10.73 10.36
CA LEU A 115 4.84 9.34 10.63
C LEU A 115 4.23 9.16 12.03
N ALA A 116 4.78 9.83 13.04
CA ALA A 116 4.25 9.80 14.41
C ALA A 116 2.84 10.40 14.48
N SER A 117 2.59 11.49 13.75
CA SER A 117 1.26 12.12 13.64
C SER A 117 0.26 11.18 12.96
N GLU A 118 0.66 10.51 11.87
CA GLU A 118 -0.18 9.52 11.18
C GLU A 118 -0.56 8.35 12.09
N ILE A 119 0.41 7.82 12.87
CA ILE A 119 0.16 6.75 13.84
C ILE A 119 -0.83 7.21 14.92
N ALA A 120 -0.67 8.43 15.43
CA ALA A 120 -1.59 8.98 16.43
C ALA A 120 -3.01 9.11 15.87
N ALA A 121 -3.16 9.65 14.65
CA ALA A 121 -4.44 9.79 13.98
C ALA A 121 -5.11 8.42 13.71
N ALA A 122 -4.33 7.41 13.31
CA ALA A 122 -4.82 6.05 13.15
C ALA A 122 -5.31 5.46 14.48
N GLY A 123 -4.59 5.71 15.58
CA GLY A 123 -5.00 5.31 16.93
C GLY A 123 -6.34 5.91 17.35
N ASP A 124 -6.56 7.19 17.06
CA ASP A 124 -7.85 7.84 17.34
C ASP A 124 -8.98 7.32 16.45
N GLY A 125 -8.67 7.01 15.19
CA GLY A 125 -9.58 6.29 14.30
C GLY A 125 -10.03 4.94 14.87
N LEU A 126 -9.08 4.17 15.42
CA LEU A 126 -9.37 2.86 16.03
C LEU A 126 -10.23 2.99 17.29
N LYS A 127 -9.93 3.95 18.17
CA LYS A 127 -10.77 4.25 19.36
C LYS A 127 -12.19 4.64 18.98
N ARG A 128 -12.34 5.47 17.95
CA ARG A 128 -13.68 5.88 17.45
C ARG A 128 -14.44 4.70 16.89
N LEU A 129 -13.77 3.80 16.17
CA LEU A 129 -14.39 2.59 15.63
C LEU A 129 -14.82 1.64 16.75
N ALA A 130 -13.99 1.45 17.78
CA ALA A 130 -14.34 0.67 18.96
C ALA A 130 -15.61 1.20 19.65
N LYS A 131 -15.67 2.51 19.90
CA LYS A 131 -16.86 3.14 20.50
C LYS A 131 -18.13 2.91 19.66
N ARG A 132 -18.04 3.03 18.33
CA ARG A 132 -19.17 2.72 17.44
C ARG A 132 -19.60 1.27 17.52
N ALA A 133 -18.67 0.34 17.68
CA ALA A 133 -19.00 -1.08 17.83
C ALA A 133 -19.74 -1.34 19.14
N GLU A 134 -19.33 -0.70 20.24
CA GLU A 134 -20.04 -0.74 21.53
C GLU A 134 -21.46 -0.17 21.41
N ASP A 135 -21.62 0.99 20.77
CA ASP A 135 -22.94 1.61 20.55
C ASP A 135 -23.87 0.69 19.72
N VAL A 136 -23.34 0.06 18.66
CA VAL A 136 -24.10 -0.90 17.83
C VAL A 136 -24.45 -2.15 18.63
N ALA A 137 -23.54 -2.68 19.44
CA ALA A 137 -23.81 -3.84 20.28
C ALA A 137 -24.95 -3.55 21.28
N LEU A 138 -24.96 -2.37 21.90
CA LEU A 138 -26.05 -1.94 22.78
C LEU A 138 -27.38 -1.88 22.02
N MET A 139 -27.38 -1.31 20.81
CA MET A 139 -28.58 -1.20 19.99
C MET A 139 -29.12 -2.58 19.56
N VAL A 140 -28.24 -3.53 19.24
CA VAL A 140 -28.63 -4.91 18.92
C VAL A 140 -29.28 -5.59 20.12
N GLU A 141 -28.74 -5.42 21.33
CA GLU A 141 -29.33 -6.03 22.53
C GLU A 141 -30.72 -5.44 22.82
N GLN A 142 -30.88 -4.12 22.70
CA GLN A 142 -32.18 -3.45 22.84
C GLN A 142 -33.20 -3.93 21.81
N ASP A 143 -32.79 -4.09 20.55
CA ASP A 143 -33.67 -4.60 19.49
C ASP A 143 -34.07 -6.06 19.73
N ARG A 144 -33.15 -6.90 20.22
CA ARG A 144 -33.44 -8.29 20.61
C ARG A 144 -34.44 -8.35 21.75
N GLU A 145 -34.30 -7.52 22.77
CA GLU A 145 -35.24 -7.48 23.90
C GLU A 145 -36.63 -6.99 23.45
N ALA A 146 -36.69 -5.95 22.61
CA ALA A 146 -37.93 -5.45 22.04
C ALA A 146 -38.64 -6.53 21.19
N ASN A 147 -37.90 -7.19 20.30
CA ASN A 147 -38.45 -8.27 19.48
C ASN A 147 -38.95 -9.46 20.32
N ALA A 148 -38.23 -9.84 21.39
CA ALA A 148 -38.69 -10.89 22.30
C ALA A 148 -40.04 -10.53 22.94
N LYS A 149 -40.18 -9.30 23.44
CA LYS A 149 -41.45 -8.80 24.02
C LYS A 149 -42.58 -8.79 22.99
N SER A 150 -42.32 -8.33 21.77
CA SER A 150 -43.32 -8.35 20.69
C SER A 150 -43.76 -9.77 20.34
N LEU A 151 -42.82 -10.71 20.22
CA LEU A 151 -43.12 -12.13 19.95
C LEU A 151 -43.98 -12.76 21.05
N ASP A 152 -43.72 -12.45 22.32
CA ASP A 152 -44.55 -12.92 23.43
C ASP A 152 -45.97 -12.33 23.36
N GLY A 153 -46.11 -11.04 23.04
CA GLY A 153 -47.41 -10.42 22.79
C GLY A 153 -48.17 -11.09 21.64
N TYR A 154 -47.49 -11.39 20.53
CA TYR A 154 -48.09 -12.14 19.41
C TYR A 154 -48.57 -13.54 19.84
N ARG A 155 -47.81 -14.25 20.69
CA ARG A 155 -48.22 -15.56 21.23
C ARG A 155 -49.45 -15.44 22.12
N GLN A 156 -49.50 -14.43 23.00
CA GLN A 156 -50.66 -14.17 23.86
C GLN A 156 -51.91 -13.85 23.03
N LEU A 157 -51.80 -12.96 22.05
CA LEU A 157 -52.90 -12.63 21.14
C LEU A 157 -53.37 -13.87 20.36
N LYS A 158 -52.44 -14.70 19.87
CA LYS A 158 -52.77 -15.95 19.18
C LYS A 158 -53.51 -16.92 20.11
N SER A 159 -53.13 -17.03 21.38
CA SER A 159 -53.85 -17.87 22.34
C SER A 159 -55.26 -17.35 22.63
N LEU A 160 -55.44 -16.04 22.79
CA LEU A 160 -56.75 -15.43 23.03
C LEU A 160 -57.68 -15.59 21.83
N LEU A 161 -57.17 -15.42 20.61
CA LEU A 161 -57.96 -15.67 19.39
C LEU A 161 -58.39 -17.13 19.30
N LYS A 162 -57.50 -18.07 19.65
CA LYS A 162 -57.82 -19.50 19.65
C LYS A 162 -58.87 -19.86 20.71
N SER A 163 -58.81 -19.26 21.91
CA SER A 163 -59.82 -19.51 22.95
C SER A 163 -61.18 -18.95 22.55
N LEU A 164 -61.24 -17.76 21.96
CA LEU A 164 -62.50 -17.17 21.47
C LEU A 164 -63.13 -17.96 20.31
N GLN A 165 -62.30 -18.55 19.43
CA GLN A 165 -62.80 -19.46 18.38
C GLN A 165 -63.37 -20.76 18.94
N GLY A 166 -62.82 -21.26 20.06
CA GLY A 166 -63.31 -22.48 20.72
C GLY A 166 -64.55 -22.28 21.58
N GLU A 167 -64.87 -21.06 22.00
CA GLU A 167 -66.09 -20.72 22.77
C GLU A 167 -67.32 -20.47 21.87
N ALA A 168 -67.16 -20.46 20.54
CA ALA A 168 -68.23 -20.22 19.57
C ALA A 168 -68.85 -21.50 18.96
N GLU A 169 -68.45 -22.69 19.43
CA GLU A 169 -69.08 -24.00 19.17
C GLU A 169 -69.88 -24.47 20.39
#